data_AF-A0ABC9BWG2-F1
#
_entry.id   AF-A0ABC9BWG2-F1
#
_cell.length_a   1.000
_cell.length_b   1.000
_cell.length_c   1.000
_cell.angle_alpha   90.00
_cell.angle_beta   90.00
_cell.angle_gamma   90.00
#
_symmetry.space_group_name_H-M   'P 1'
#
loop_
_entity.id
_entity.type
_entity.pdbx_description
1 polymer ?
#
loop_
_entity_poly.entity_id
_entity_poly.type
_entity_poly.pdbx_seq_one_letter_code
_entity_poly.pdbx_strand_id
1 'polypeptide(L)'
;MAAVSCSANADLLVANLIALCEGRNEEADATGLLAVPDEELATELQLQEVIVSSAMAAIAAWSPLMPQLDTAVHTASNFAATAETPALAVIECCPSSSSSSPPPLAAPATGEDETAAATTAHHVAVAEFCKICLDHVSPSDVHRASSGCTHAFCAGCLAHYISVKIKEGISGVIKCPEADCGSVLDPELCQGILSKEAFEDWCAALCMSMVLGGSSNVCYCPFNDCSEIMVDDRGGENPESECLVCRRLFCAQCTVPWHAGVSCDQYMQLAPEDRRKEDLQVLEMANGNKWRRCPRCKFFVERHDGCAHMTCRCGFQFCYACGEPWDGHSSCNTA
;
A
#
# COMPACT_ATOMS: atom_id res chain seq x y z
N MET A 1 -37.32 -18.63 -3.44
CA MET A 1 -36.48 -19.74 -2.94
C MET A 1 -35.38 -19.92 -3.98
N ALA A 2 -34.10 -19.69 -3.74
CA ALA A 2 -33.34 -19.56 -2.50
C ALA A 2 -32.31 -18.42 -2.61
N ALA A 3 -32.26 -17.58 -1.59
CA ALA A 3 -31.07 -16.81 -1.26
C ALA A 3 -30.18 -17.72 -0.40
N VAL A 4 -28.96 -18.00 -0.83
CA VAL A 4 -27.94 -18.67 -0.01
C VAL A 4 -26.70 -17.77 -0.01
N SER A 5 -26.62 -16.99 1.05
CA SER A 5 -25.45 -16.41 1.73
C SER A 5 -24.08 -16.56 1.06
N CYS A 6 -23.60 -15.48 0.44
CA CYS A 6 -22.18 -15.26 0.17
C CYS A 6 -21.44 -14.62 1.38
N SER A 7 -22.17 -14.18 2.41
CA SER A 7 -21.60 -13.55 3.62
C SER A 7 -20.85 -14.53 4.53
N ALA A 8 -21.23 -15.82 4.52
CA ALA A 8 -20.66 -16.82 5.41
C ALA A 8 -19.19 -17.16 5.11
N ASN A 9 -18.72 -16.93 3.87
CA ASN A 9 -17.32 -17.20 3.50
C ASN A 9 -16.38 -16.04 3.86
N ALA A 10 -16.87 -14.80 3.88
CA ALA A 10 -16.07 -13.65 4.31
C ALA A 10 -15.87 -13.64 5.83
N ASP A 11 -16.93 -13.96 6.59
CA ASP A 11 -16.86 -14.06 8.06
C ASP A 11 -15.95 -15.21 8.52
N LEU A 12 -15.89 -16.32 7.76
CA LEU A 12 -15.01 -17.46 8.08
C LEU A 12 -13.53 -17.16 7.79
N LEU A 13 -13.24 -16.35 6.77
CA LEU A 13 -11.89 -15.87 6.46
C LEU A 13 -11.40 -14.86 7.49
N VAL A 14 -12.26 -13.94 7.92
CA VAL A 14 -11.93 -12.96 8.97
C VAL A 14 -11.78 -13.64 10.34
N ALA A 15 -12.64 -14.62 10.67
CA ALA A 15 -12.51 -15.40 11.90
C ALA A 15 -11.23 -16.26 11.93
N ASN A 16 -10.83 -16.85 10.80
CA ASN A 16 -9.56 -17.59 10.72
C ASN A 16 -8.33 -16.68 10.78
N LEU A 17 -8.41 -15.45 10.24
CA LEU A 17 -7.36 -14.44 10.40
C LEU A 17 -7.25 -13.94 11.85
N ILE A 18 -8.37 -13.75 12.55
CA ILE A 18 -8.38 -13.39 13.98
C ILE A 18 -7.83 -14.54 14.84
N ALA A 19 -8.17 -15.79 14.53
CA ALA A 19 -7.68 -16.97 15.26
C ALA A 19 -6.16 -17.22 15.07
N LEU A 20 -5.56 -16.76 13.97
CA LEU A 20 -4.11 -16.79 13.77
C LEU A 20 -3.38 -15.67 14.52
N CYS A 21 -4.07 -14.57 14.86
CA CYS A 21 -3.52 -13.46 15.63
C CYS A 21 -3.66 -13.65 17.15
N GLU A 22 -4.67 -14.39 17.62
CA GLU A 22 -4.87 -14.70 19.03
C GLU A 22 -4.30 -16.08 19.39
N GLY A 23 -2.96 -16.18 19.39
CA GLY A 23 -2.27 -17.28 20.05
C GLY A 23 -2.67 -17.33 21.52
N ARG A 24 -3.35 -18.42 21.93
CA ARG A 24 -3.71 -18.71 23.32
C ARG A 24 -2.46 -18.66 24.19
N ASN A 25 -2.37 -17.63 25.04
CA ASN A 25 -1.49 -17.63 26.20
C ASN A 25 -2.00 -18.67 27.21
N GLU A 26 -1.48 -19.89 27.13
CA GLU A 26 -1.45 -20.79 28.28
C GLU A 26 -0.10 -20.65 28.98
N GLU A 27 -0.16 -20.79 30.31
CA GLU A 27 0.72 -20.19 31.31
C GLU A 27 2.21 -20.53 31.16
N ALA A 28 3.04 -19.52 31.40
CA ALA A 28 4.49 -19.64 31.46
C ALA A 28 4.94 -20.42 32.70
N ASP A 29 5.66 -21.53 32.47
CA ASP A 29 6.59 -22.12 33.46
C ASP A 29 8.04 -21.74 33.11
N ALA A 30 8.85 -21.58 34.15
CA ALA A 30 10.08 -20.80 34.26
C ALA A 30 11.34 -21.43 33.63
N THR A 31 11.24 -21.99 32.43
CA THR A 31 12.40 -22.39 31.61
C THR A 31 12.09 -22.17 30.13
N GLY A 32 12.41 -20.98 29.63
CA GLY A 32 12.08 -20.51 28.28
C GLY A 32 12.81 -21.25 27.15
N LEU A 33 12.30 -22.41 26.77
CA LEU A 33 12.51 -23.09 25.48
C LEU A 33 11.20 -23.81 25.14
N LEU A 34 10.39 -23.23 24.25
CA LEU A 34 9.27 -23.96 23.65
C LEU A 34 9.84 -24.96 22.65
N ALA A 35 10.01 -26.20 23.08
CA ALA A 35 10.22 -27.32 22.17
C ALA A 35 8.87 -27.62 21.51
N VAL A 36 8.67 -27.15 20.29
CA VAL A 36 7.59 -27.67 19.43
C VAL A 36 7.86 -29.17 19.26
N PRO A 37 6.93 -30.06 19.64
CA PRO A 37 7.16 -31.49 19.53
C PRO A 37 7.38 -31.87 18.05
N ASP A 38 8.41 -32.68 17.78
CA ASP A 38 8.82 -33.08 16.41
C ASP A 38 7.66 -33.62 15.56
N GLU A 39 6.61 -34.15 16.20
CA GLU A 39 5.40 -34.65 15.55
C GLU A 39 4.54 -33.53 14.93
N GLU A 40 4.44 -32.36 15.58
CA GLU A 40 3.64 -31.23 15.08
C GLU A 40 4.34 -30.53 13.90
N LEU A 41 5.67 -30.40 13.97
CA LEU A 41 6.49 -29.94 12.85
C LEU A 41 6.43 -30.92 11.67
N ALA A 42 6.40 -32.22 11.93
CA ALA A 42 6.23 -33.23 10.90
C ALA A 42 4.86 -33.12 10.20
N THR A 43 3.78 -32.88 10.95
CA THR A 43 2.45 -32.69 10.36
C THR A 43 2.34 -31.42 9.53
N GLU A 44 3.01 -30.33 9.95
CA GLU A 44 3.04 -29.08 9.19
C GLU A 44 3.81 -29.22 7.87
N LEU A 45 4.97 -29.91 7.91
CA LEU A 45 5.74 -30.20 6.70
C LEU A 45 4.96 -31.09 5.73
N GLN A 46 4.23 -32.09 6.24
CA GLN A 46 3.36 -32.94 5.41
C GLN A 46 2.21 -32.15 4.77
N LEU A 47 1.61 -31.20 5.48
CA LEU A 47 0.58 -30.33 4.94
C LEU A 47 1.14 -29.45 3.80
N GLN A 48 2.32 -28.88 4.00
CA GLN A 48 3.00 -28.06 2.99
C GLN A 48 3.34 -28.86 1.72
N GLU A 49 3.80 -30.10 1.85
CA GLU A 49 4.07 -30.98 0.70
C GLU A 49 2.80 -31.30 -0.12
N VAL A 50 1.66 -31.50 0.56
CA VAL A 50 0.37 -31.76 -0.08
C VAL A 50 -0.11 -30.52 -0.84
N ILE A 51 0.02 -29.33 -0.26
CA ILE A 51 -0.35 -28.05 -0.90
C ILE A 51 0.49 -27.82 -2.16
N VAL A 52 1.81 -28.01 -2.08
CA VAL A 52 2.73 -27.83 -3.22
C VAL A 52 2.43 -28.85 -4.32
N SER A 53 2.18 -30.11 -3.96
CA SER A 53 1.83 -31.16 -4.92
C SER A 53 0.50 -30.87 -5.62
N SER A 54 -0.50 -30.36 -4.89
CA SER A 54 -1.79 -29.96 -5.46
C SER A 54 -1.65 -28.75 -6.40
N ALA A 55 -0.84 -27.75 -6.05
CA ALA A 55 -0.57 -26.60 -6.90
C ALA A 55 0.15 -27.00 -8.20
N MET A 56 1.15 -27.88 -8.12
CA MET A 56 1.85 -28.40 -9.29
C MET A 56 0.92 -29.24 -10.19
N ALA A 57 0.00 -30.01 -9.61
CA ALA A 57 -1.01 -30.74 -10.37
C ALA A 57 -2.01 -29.80 -11.07
N ALA A 58 -2.42 -28.71 -10.42
CA ALA A 58 -3.30 -27.70 -11.03
C ALA A 58 -2.62 -26.96 -12.20
N ILE A 59 -1.33 -26.61 -12.04
CA ILE A 59 -0.51 -26.01 -13.10
C ILE A 59 -0.35 -26.99 -14.28
N ALA A 60 -0.07 -28.27 -14.00
CA ALA A 60 0.04 -29.30 -15.02
C ALA A 60 -1.30 -29.56 -15.74
N ALA A 61 -2.43 -29.45 -15.05
CA ALA A 61 -3.77 -29.58 -15.62
C ALA A 61 -4.18 -28.39 -16.51
N TRP A 62 -3.59 -27.21 -16.30
CA TRP A 62 -3.78 -26.05 -17.17
C TRP A 62 -2.83 -26.03 -18.38
N SER A 63 -1.77 -26.85 -18.36
CA SER A 63 -0.79 -26.93 -19.45
C SER A 63 -1.35 -27.38 -20.82
N PRO A 64 -2.41 -28.19 -20.96
CA PRO A 64 -2.95 -28.54 -22.29
C PRO A 64 -3.82 -27.45 -22.92
N LEU A 65 -4.19 -26.38 -22.21
CA LEU A 65 -5.06 -25.32 -22.73
C LEU A 65 -4.30 -24.09 -23.26
N MET A 66 -2.96 -24.14 -23.32
CA MET A 66 -2.15 -23.15 -24.03
C MET A 66 -1.34 -23.85 -25.14
N PRO A 67 -1.94 -23.96 -26.33
CA PRO A 67 -1.24 -23.45 -27.50
C PRO A 67 -2.18 -22.56 -28.32
N GLN A 68 -1.60 -21.52 -28.94
CA GLN A 68 -2.16 -20.55 -29.92
C GLN A 68 -1.97 -19.05 -29.54
N LEU A 69 -0.95 -18.68 -28.74
CA LEU A 69 -0.57 -17.26 -28.62
C LEU A 69 0.86 -16.91 -29.08
N ASP A 70 1.54 -17.80 -29.81
CA ASP A 70 2.92 -17.56 -30.30
C ASP A 70 3.06 -17.51 -31.83
N THR A 71 1.96 -17.47 -32.59
CA THR A 71 2.02 -17.44 -34.07
C THR A 71 1.75 -16.06 -34.70
N ALA A 72 1.59 -14.99 -33.92
CA ALA A 72 1.28 -13.66 -34.46
C ALA A 72 2.45 -12.63 -34.44
N VAL A 73 3.66 -13.00 -33.99
CA VAL A 73 4.76 -12.02 -33.80
C VAL A 73 5.94 -12.18 -34.78
N HIS A 74 6.01 -13.24 -35.60
CA HIS A 74 7.18 -13.49 -36.46
C HIS A 74 6.96 -13.46 -37.99
N THR A 75 5.91 -12.83 -38.50
CA THR A 75 5.73 -12.57 -39.96
C THR A 75 5.78 -11.10 -40.36
N ALA A 76 6.47 -10.25 -39.60
CA ALA A 76 6.74 -8.87 -39.98
C ALA A 76 8.22 -8.49 -39.81
N SER A 77 9.13 -9.24 -40.44
CA SER A 77 10.51 -8.78 -40.70
C SER A 77 11.15 -9.65 -41.77
N ASN A 78 10.93 -9.27 -43.04
CA ASN A 78 11.88 -9.32 -44.15
C ASN A 78 11.13 -9.37 -45.49
N PHE A 79 10.93 -8.20 -46.12
CA PHE A 79 11.32 -8.00 -47.51
C PHE A 79 11.27 -6.50 -47.81
N ALA A 80 12.46 -5.90 -47.96
CA ALA A 80 12.63 -4.57 -48.53
C ALA A 80 12.84 -4.68 -50.06
N ALA A 81 12.41 -3.61 -50.74
CA ALA A 81 12.72 -3.21 -52.11
C ALA A 81 11.94 -3.87 -53.27
N THR A 82 10.98 -3.13 -53.85
CA THR A 82 11.13 -2.44 -55.14
C THR A 82 10.02 -1.37 -55.32
N ALA A 83 10.33 -0.34 -56.09
CA ALA A 83 9.65 0.95 -56.21
C ALA A 83 8.25 0.94 -56.87
N GLU A 84 7.41 1.96 -56.58
CA GLU A 84 6.99 3.03 -57.52
C GLU A 84 5.90 3.96 -56.90
N THR A 85 6.14 5.28 -56.99
CA THR A 85 5.21 6.41 -56.71
C THR A 85 4.25 6.65 -57.89
N PRO A 86 3.02 7.21 -57.74
CA PRO A 86 2.86 8.65 -57.53
C PRO A 86 1.58 9.21 -56.81
N ALA A 87 1.73 10.48 -56.39
CA ALA A 87 0.79 11.62 -56.44
C ALA A 87 -0.46 11.74 -55.53
N LEU A 88 -0.35 12.70 -54.59
CA LEU A 88 -1.19 13.89 -54.36
C LEU A 88 -2.73 13.75 -54.26
N ALA A 89 -3.29 14.15 -53.10
CA ALA A 89 -4.00 15.45 -52.97
C ALA A 89 -4.47 15.68 -51.52
N VAL A 90 -4.12 16.86 -51.01
CA VAL A 90 -4.69 17.56 -49.84
C VAL A 90 -5.86 18.40 -50.35
N ILE A 91 -6.88 18.70 -49.53
CA ILE A 91 -7.47 20.06 -49.32
C ILE A 91 -8.85 20.04 -48.62
N GLU A 92 -8.87 20.79 -47.50
CA GLU A 92 -9.82 21.76 -46.93
C GLU A 92 -11.34 21.56 -46.82
N CYS A 93 -11.81 22.11 -45.69
CA CYS A 93 -13.16 22.59 -45.40
C CYS A 93 -13.64 23.71 -46.34
N CYS A 94 -14.96 23.85 -46.50
CA CYS A 94 -15.80 25.04 -46.17
C CYS A 94 -17.17 24.91 -46.91
N PRO A 95 -18.04 25.94 -46.99
CA PRO A 95 -19.25 26.08 -46.16
C PRO A 95 -20.54 26.24 -47.01
N SER A 96 -21.72 26.36 -46.39
CA SER A 96 -22.72 27.40 -46.78
C SER A 96 -23.98 27.38 -45.92
N SER A 97 -24.36 28.59 -45.51
CA SER A 97 -25.62 29.03 -44.93
C SER A 97 -26.67 29.36 -46.01
N SER A 98 -27.95 29.11 -45.75
CA SER A 98 -29.03 30.00 -46.20
C SER A 98 -30.29 29.87 -45.32
N SER A 99 -30.92 31.01 -45.14
CA SER A 99 -32.01 31.39 -44.23
C SER A 99 -33.40 31.21 -44.83
N SER A 100 -34.43 30.94 -44.00
CA SER A 100 -35.75 31.62 -44.04
C SER A 100 -36.69 31.15 -42.92
N SER A 101 -37.41 32.10 -42.33
CA SER A 101 -38.31 31.99 -41.16
C SER A 101 -39.81 31.80 -41.58
N PRO A 102 -40.80 31.71 -40.63
CA PRO A 102 -42.07 30.94 -40.69
C PRO A 102 -43.31 31.76 -41.18
N PRO A 103 -44.59 31.27 -41.23
CA PRO A 103 -45.54 31.07 -40.06
C PRO A 103 -46.72 30.07 -40.36
N PRO A 104 -47.94 30.11 -39.75
CA PRO A 104 -48.39 30.33 -38.35
C PRO A 104 -49.33 29.22 -37.77
N LEU A 105 -49.66 29.43 -36.49
CA LEU A 105 -50.73 28.86 -35.64
C LEU A 105 -52.10 28.60 -36.30
N ALA A 106 -52.76 27.52 -35.84
CA ALA A 106 -54.22 27.39 -35.79
C ALA A 106 -54.67 26.62 -34.53
N ALA A 107 -55.53 27.25 -33.73
CA ALA A 107 -56.59 26.64 -32.90
C ALA A 107 -57.94 26.92 -33.63
N PRO A 108 -59.14 26.43 -33.24
CA PRO A 108 -59.58 25.78 -31.98
C PRO A 108 -60.59 24.59 -32.16
N ALA A 109 -61.04 23.99 -31.04
CA ALA A 109 -62.41 23.48 -30.74
C ALA A 109 -62.34 22.49 -29.55
N THR A 110 -62.77 22.85 -28.33
CA THR A 110 -64.12 22.61 -27.75
C THR A 110 -64.68 21.21 -28.04
N GLY A 111 -64.75 20.40 -26.99
CA GLY A 111 -65.38 19.08 -26.96
C GLY A 111 -65.38 18.56 -25.53
N GLU A 112 -66.37 18.99 -24.77
CA GLU A 112 -66.84 18.34 -23.56
C GLU A 112 -67.36 16.93 -23.88
N ASP A 113 -66.85 15.91 -23.18
CA ASP A 113 -67.71 14.83 -22.68
C ASP A 113 -67.04 14.06 -21.54
N GLU A 114 -67.79 13.92 -20.45
CA GLU A 114 -67.49 13.05 -19.32
C GLU A 114 -67.69 11.59 -19.74
N THR A 115 -66.81 10.67 -19.35
CA THR A 115 -67.14 9.57 -18.41
C THR A 115 -66.08 8.48 -18.36
N ALA A 116 -65.96 7.92 -17.14
CA ALA A 116 -65.56 6.55 -16.81
C ALA A 116 -64.07 6.17 -16.82
N ALA A 117 -63.44 6.44 -15.66
CA ALA A 117 -62.79 5.45 -14.81
C ALA A 117 -61.89 4.38 -15.47
N ALA A 118 -60.58 4.61 -15.39
CA ALA A 118 -59.60 3.56 -15.16
C ALA A 118 -58.48 4.13 -14.29
N THR A 119 -58.58 3.89 -12.98
CA THR A 119 -57.53 4.25 -12.00
C THR A 119 -56.36 3.28 -12.17
N THR A 120 -55.52 3.51 -13.18
CA THR A 120 -54.14 3.02 -13.12
C THR A 120 -53.41 3.88 -12.11
N ALA A 121 -53.05 3.28 -10.98
CA ALA A 121 -52.11 3.87 -10.03
C ALA A 121 -50.74 4.00 -10.73
N HIS A 122 -50.57 5.07 -11.51
CA HIS A 122 -49.25 5.54 -11.89
C HIS A 122 -48.58 5.95 -10.58
N HIS A 123 -47.64 5.13 -10.11
CA HIS A 123 -46.59 5.62 -9.24
C HIS A 123 -45.98 6.83 -9.96
N VAL A 124 -46.32 8.03 -9.50
CA VAL A 124 -45.64 9.25 -9.90
C VAL A 124 -44.22 9.07 -9.38
N ALA A 125 -43.33 8.62 -10.26
CA ALA A 125 -41.90 8.57 -9.96
C ALA A 125 -41.50 10.01 -9.63
N VAL A 126 -41.22 10.26 -8.35
CA VAL A 126 -40.72 11.56 -7.92
C VAL A 126 -39.38 11.74 -8.61
N ALA A 127 -39.34 12.60 -9.63
CA ALA A 127 -38.11 12.89 -10.34
C ALA A 127 -37.14 13.56 -9.36
N GLU A 128 -35.98 12.96 -9.15
CA GLU A 128 -34.90 13.58 -8.38
C GLU A 128 -34.05 14.43 -9.31
N PHE A 129 -33.37 15.43 -8.75
CA PHE A 129 -32.50 16.33 -9.49
C PHE A 129 -31.06 16.17 -9.01
N CYS A 130 -30.12 16.10 -9.95
CA CYS A 130 -28.69 16.08 -9.66
C CYS A 130 -28.29 17.40 -8.99
N LYS A 131 -27.64 17.35 -7.83
CA LYS A 131 -27.20 18.56 -7.11
C LYS A 131 -26.07 19.34 -7.78
N ILE A 132 -25.40 18.77 -8.79
CA ILE A 132 -24.29 19.39 -9.51
C ILE A 132 -24.76 20.04 -10.82
N CYS A 133 -25.39 19.28 -11.71
CA CYS A 133 -25.84 19.79 -13.01
C CYS A 133 -27.30 20.28 -13.03
N LEU A 134 -28.08 20.00 -11.98
CA LEU A 134 -29.51 20.32 -11.86
C LEU A 134 -30.42 19.60 -12.86
N ASP A 135 -29.91 18.60 -13.58
CA ASP A 135 -30.72 17.77 -14.48
C ASP A 135 -31.56 16.73 -13.73
N HIS A 136 -32.65 16.31 -14.36
CA HIS A 136 -33.48 15.20 -13.89
C HIS A 136 -32.72 13.87 -13.90
N VAL A 137 -32.86 13.12 -12.81
CA VAL A 137 -32.27 11.78 -12.65
C VAL A 137 -33.39 10.80 -12.35
N SER A 138 -33.39 9.67 -13.06
CA SER A 138 -34.35 8.60 -12.80
C SER A 138 -34.05 7.96 -11.43
N PRO A 139 -35.05 7.43 -10.71
CA PRO A 139 -34.80 6.75 -9.44
C PRO A 139 -33.86 5.54 -9.53
N SER A 140 -33.69 4.94 -10.72
CA SER A 140 -32.76 3.84 -10.95
C SER A 140 -31.32 4.29 -11.21
N ASP A 141 -31.12 5.53 -11.63
CA ASP A 141 -29.81 6.08 -12.02
C ASP A 141 -29.26 7.08 -10.99
N VAL A 142 -29.95 7.25 -9.86
CA VAL A 142 -29.52 8.14 -8.80
C VAL A 142 -28.39 7.51 -7.99
N HIS A 143 -27.33 8.29 -7.82
CA HIS A 143 -26.19 7.92 -6.98
C HIS A 143 -26.11 8.82 -5.76
N ARG A 144 -25.73 8.23 -4.63
CA ARG A 144 -25.62 8.89 -3.33
C ARG A 144 -24.28 8.52 -2.72
N ALA A 145 -23.74 9.39 -1.86
CA ALA A 145 -22.44 9.15 -1.26
C ALA A 145 -22.42 7.90 -0.36
N SER A 146 -23.45 7.69 0.44
CA SER A 146 -23.60 6.53 1.33
C SER A 146 -25.07 6.23 1.56
N SER A 147 -25.37 5.10 2.20
CA SER A 147 -26.74 4.71 2.59
C SER A 147 -27.45 5.74 3.49
N GLY A 148 -26.70 6.55 4.24
CA GLY A 148 -27.24 7.64 5.07
C GLY A 148 -27.30 9.02 4.40
N CYS A 149 -26.84 9.15 3.16
CA CYS A 149 -26.79 10.43 2.44
C CYS A 149 -28.05 10.64 1.59
N THR A 150 -28.71 11.80 1.71
CA THR A 150 -29.92 12.13 0.92
C THR A 150 -29.63 12.96 -0.34
N HIS A 151 -28.36 13.23 -0.65
CA HIS A 151 -27.99 14.04 -1.82
C HIS A 151 -27.89 13.17 -3.07
N ALA A 152 -28.64 13.56 -4.11
CA ALA A 152 -28.78 12.84 -5.36
C ALA A 152 -27.85 13.42 -6.43
N PHE A 153 -27.14 12.54 -7.13
CA PHE A 153 -26.25 12.89 -8.24
C PHE A 153 -26.49 11.96 -9.42
N CYS A 154 -26.36 12.49 -10.64
CA CYS A 154 -26.26 11.64 -11.83
C CYS A 154 -24.87 10.99 -11.89
N ALA A 155 -24.78 9.84 -12.56
CA ALA A 155 -23.54 9.07 -12.72
C ALA A 155 -22.39 9.93 -13.23
N GLY A 156 -22.62 10.73 -14.29
CA GLY A 156 -21.58 11.55 -14.91
C GLY A 156 -21.00 12.62 -13.98
N CYS A 157 -21.84 13.33 -13.22
CA CYS A 157 -21.37 14.35 -12.29
C CYS A 157 -20.60 13.74 -11.11
N LEU A 158 -21.11 12.64 -10.55
CA LEU A 158 -20.46 12.00 -9.40
C LEU A 158 -19.13 11.36 -9.82
N ALA A 159 -19.09 10.66 -10.96
CA ALA A 159 -17.86 10.09 -11.52
C ALA A 159 -16.82 11.15 -11.83
N HIS A 160 -17.22 12.28 -12.43
CA HIS A 160 -16.31 13.39 -12.71
C HIS A 160 -15.76 14.00 -11.40
N TYR A 161 -16.62 14.22 -10.41
CA TYR A 161 -16.21 14.73 -9.10
C TYR A 161 -15.18 13.80 -8.42
N ILE A 162 -15.46 12.50 -8.40
CA ILE A 162 -14.53 11.48 -7.87
C ILE A 162 -13.19 11.54 -8.60
N SER A 163 -13.22 11.57 -9.94
CA SER A 163 -12.00 11.62 -10.77
C SER A 163 -11.12 12.84 -10.49
N VAL A 164 -11.74 14.00 -10.27
CA VAL A 164 -11.02 15.22 -9.88
C VAL A 164 -10.43 15.07 -8.48
N LYS A 165 -11.20 14.53 -7.53
CA LYS A 165 -10.75 14.36 -6.14
C LYS A 165 -9.61 13.35 -5.97
N ILE A 166 -9.60 12.27 -6.76
CA ILE A 166 -8.48 11.32 -6.80
C ILE A 166 -7.20 12.04 -7.24
N LYS A 167 -7.29 12.87 -8.30
CA LYS A 167 -6.13 13.64 -8.80
C LYS A 167 -5.65 14.72 -7.83
N GLU A 168 -6.55 15.28 -7.03
CA GLU A 168 -6.25 16.33 -6.06
C GLU A 168 -5.70 15.81 -4.72
N GLY A 169 -5.93 14.55 -4.34
CA GLY A 169 -5.92 14.14 -2.93
C GLY A 169 -5.09 12.91 -2.59
N ILE A 170 -4.12 13.11 -1.69
CA ILE A 170 -3.24 12.07 -1.10
C ILE A 170 -4.00 11.16 -0.10
N SER A 171 -5.21 11.54 0.34
CA SER A 171 -5.91 10.87 1.44
C SER A 171 -6.98 9.86 1.01
N GLY A 172 -7.31 9.68 -0.28
CA GLY A 172 -8.28 8.69 -0.77
C GLY A 172 -9.74 8.85 -0.29
N VAL A 173 -10.00 9.48 0.85
CA VAL A 173 -11.30 9.69 1.47
C VAL A 173 -12.01 10.85 0.79
N ILE A 174 -12.98 10.50 -0.05
CA ILE A 174 -13.79 11.47 -0.80
C ILE A 174 -15.11 11.67 -0.05
N LYS A 175 -15.46 12.92 0.24
CA LYS A 175 -16.72 13.28 0.90
C LYS A 175 -17.80 13.62 -0.13
N CYS A 176 -19.04 13.62 0.32
CA CYS A 176 -20.18 14.07 -0.48
C CYS A 176 -19.88 15.46 -1.10
N PRO A 177 -20.25 15.69 -2.37
CA PRO A 177 -20.08 17.00 -3.01
C PRO A 177 -20.84 18.15 -2.32
N GLU A 178 -21.85 17.83 -1.50
CA GLU A 178 -22.64 18.82 -0.78
C GLU A 178 -21.88 19.35 0.45
N ALA A 179 -21.77 20.67 0.59
CA ALA A 179 -20.88 21.32 1.56
C ALA A 179 -21.20 20.98 3.02
N ASP A 180 -22.49 20.85 3.36
CA ASP A 180 -22.97 20.54 4.71
C ASP A 180 -23.05 19.02 4.98
N CYS A 181 -22.60 18.18 4.05
CA CYS A 181 -22.69 16.75 4.15
C CYS A 181 -21.33 16.11 4.46
N GLY A 182 -21.19 15.62 5.70
CA GLY A 182 -19.97 14.91 6.14
C GLY A 182 -19.86 13.46 5.68
N SER A 183 -20.83 12.93 4.91
CA SER A 183 -20.81 11.51 4.52
C SER A 183 -19.67 11.21 3.54
N VAL A 184 -18.94 10.14 3.81
CA VAL A 184 -17.89 9.63 2.92
C VAL A 184 -18.52 8.82 1.79
N LEU A 185 -17.95 8.91 0.59
CA LEU A 185 -18.36 8.09 -0.54
C LEU A 185 -17.88 6.65 -0.34
N ASP A 186 -18.80 5.71 -0.54
CA ASP A 186 -18.49 4.28 -0.60
C ASP A 186 -18.01 3.90 -2.02
N PRO A 187 -16.77 3.38 -2.18
CA PRO A 187 -16.28 2.91 -3.47
C PRO A 187 -17.18 1.87 -4.13
N GLU A 188 -17.74 0.93 -3.36
CA GLU A 188 -18.56 -0.16 -3.91
C GLU A 188 -19.82 0.38 -4.59
N LEU A 189 -20.45 1.41 -4.00
CA LEU A 189 -21.63 2.07 -4.57
C LEU A 189 -21.32 2.88 -5.83
N CYS A 190 -20.05 3.23 -6.04
CA CYS A 190 -19.59 4.04 -7.15
C CYS A 190 -18.90 3.22 -8.26
N GLN A 191 -18.64 1.93 -8.04
CA GLN A 191 -17.94 1.08 -9.00
C GLN A 191 -18.62 1.06 -10.38
N GLY A 192 -19.96 1.05 -10.42
CA GLY A 192 -20.73 1.02 -11.66
C GLY A 192 -20.68 2.29 -12.51
N ILE A 193 -20.27 3.42 -11.93
CA ILE A 193 -20.20 4.72 -12.64
C ILE A 193 -18.78 5.14 -13.00
N LEU A 194 -17.77 4.43 -12.50
CA LEU A 194 -16.37 4.71 -12.72
C LEU A 194 -15.80 3.81 -13.82
N SER A 195 -14.75 4.28 -14.49
CA SER A 195 -13.91 3.39 -15.29
C SER A 195 -13.13 2.45 -14.36
N LYS A 196 -12.70 1.30 -14.88
CA LYS A 196 -11.85 0.36 -14.14
C LYS A 196 -10.60 1.04 -13.57
N GLU A 197 -9.92 1.84 -14.39
CA GLU A 197 -8.72 2.60 -14.00
C GLU A 197 -9.01 3.59 -12.88
N ALA A 198 -10.07 4.40 -12.99
CA ALA A 198 -10.42 5.38 -11.96
C ALA A 198 -10.81 4.72 -10.62
N PHE A 199 -11.46 3.56 -10.68
CA PHE A 199 -11.79 2.78 -9.49
C PHE A 199 -10.54 2.18 -8.83
N GLU A 200 -9.62 1.63 -9.61
CA GLU A 200 -8.34 1.09 -9.12
C GLU A 200 -7.48 2.19 -8.49
N ASP A 201 -7.36 3.36 -9.14
CA ASP A 201 -6.64 4.52 -8.60
C ASP A 201 -7.24 5.00 -7.28
N TRP A 202 -8.57 5.04 -7.17
CA TRP A 202 -9.24 5.42 -5.94
C TRP A 202 -8.98 4.42 -4.81
N CYS A 203 -9.09 3.12 -5.10
CA CYS A 203 -8.77 2.06 -4.15
C CYS A 203 -7.30 2.12 -3.70
N ALA A 204 -6.37 2.39 -4.61
CA ALA A 204 -4.96 2.59 -4.28
C ALA A 204 -4.77 3.81 -3.36
N ALA A 205 -5.43 4.94 -3.65
CA ALA A 205 -5.39 6.13 -2.81
C ALA A 205 -5.98 5.87 -1.41
N LEU A 206 -7.07 5.10 -1.31
CA LEU A 206 -7.66 4.69 -0.02
C LEU A 206 -6.71 3.78 0.76
N CYS A 207 -6.10 2.79 0.10
CA CYS A 207 -5.11 1.91 0.71
C CYS A 207 -3.91 2.71 1.24
N MET A 208 -3.34 3.59 0.42
CA MET A 208 -2.25 4.48 0.84
C MET A 208 -2.66 5.36 2.03
N SER A 209 -3.89 5.87 2.05
CA SER A 209 -4.38 6.67 3.17
C SER A 209 -4.56 5.90 4.47
N MET A 210 -4.94 4.62 4.39
CA MET A 210 -5.04 3.75 5.55
C MET A 210 -3.66 3.42 6.09
N VAL A 211 -2.71 3.14 5.19
CA VAL A 211 -1.31 2.84 5.52
C VAL A 211 -0.64 4.08 6.14
N LEU A 212 -0.74 5.25 5.51
CA LEU A 212 -0.08 6.49 5.96
C LEU A 212 -0.83 7.24 7.07
N GLY A 213 -2.16 7.10 7.14
CA GLY A 213 -3.02 7.81 8.08
C GLY A 213 -3.42 6.98 9.31
N GLY A 214 -3.21 5.67 9.28
CA GLY A 214 -3.35 4.79 10.44
C GLY A 214 -2.18 4.93 11.41
N SER A 215 -2.38 4.50 12.65
CA SER A 215 -1.31 4.37 13.67
C SER A 215 -0.27 3.30 13.32
N SER A 216 -0.27 2.78 12.09
CA SER A 216 0.73 1.88 11.54
C SER A 216 2.03 2.64 11.31
N ASN A 217 3.13 2.15 11.90
CA ASN A 217 4.45 2.71 11.68
C ASN A 217 4.92 2.34 10.27
N VAL A 218 4.60 3.16 9.28
CA VAL A 218 5.07 2.93 7.91
C VAL A 218 6.53 3.35 7.80
N CYS A 219 7.38 2.48 7.27
CA CYS A 219 8.77 2.78 7.01
C CYS A 219 9.14 2.45 5.56
N TYR A 220 10.16 3.15 5.05
CA TYR A 220 10.72 2.86 3.74
C TYR A 220 11.99 2.03 3.89
N CYS A 221 12.21 1.13 2.94
CA CYS A 221 13.47 0.42 2.81
C CYS A 221 14.60 1.43 2.55
N PRO A 222 15.65 1.51 3.40
CA PRO A 222 16.67 2.55 3.28
C PRO A 222 17.68 2.30 2.15
N PHE A 223 17.57 1.17 1.46
CA PHE A 223 18.44 0.83 0.34
C PHE A 223 17.89 1.46 -0.93
N ASN A 224 18.68 2.34 -1.54
CA ASN A 224 18.28 3.16 -2.68
C ASN A 224 17.92 2.36 -3.95
N ASP A 225 18.36 1.11 -4.04
CA ASP A 225 18.00 0.15 -5.10
C ASP A 225 16.70 -0.62 -4.81
N CYS A 226 16.05 -0.39 -3.67
CA CYS A 226 14.79 -1.03 -3.29
C CYS A 226 13.71 0.03 -2.95
N SER A 227 13.93 0.86 -1.92
CA SER A 227 13.02 1.95 -1.51
C SER A 227 11.54 1.57 -1.31
N GLU A 228 11.23 0.28 -1.15
CA GLU A 228 9.86 -0.20 -1.00
C GLU A 228 9.26 0.22 0.36
N ILE A 229 7.95 0.47 0.37
CA ILE A 229 7.17 0.81 1.56
C ILE A 229 6.85 -0.45 2.37
N MET A 230 6.94 -0.36 3.70
CA MET A 230 6.69 -1.46 4.62
C MET A 230 5.89 -0.98 5.82
N VAL A 231 5.05 -1.85 6.36
CA VAL A 231 4.33 -1.60 7.60
C VAL A 231 5.10 -2.27 8.73
N ASP A 232 5.57 -1.49 9.70
CA ASP A 232 6.14 -1.98 10.95
C ASP A 232 5.00 -2.17 11.97
N ASP A 233 4.69 -3.43 12.22
CA ASP A 233 3.69 -3.92 13.17
C ASP A 233 4.26 -4.16 14.57
N ARG A 234 5.57 -4.00 14.78
CA ARG A 234 6.28 -4.48 15.98
C ARG A 234 6.22 -3.54 17.18
N GLY A 235 5.47 -2.43 17.10
CA GLY A 235 5.24 -1.55 18.25
C GLY A 235 6.50 -0.88 18.83
N GLY A 236 7.61 -0.86 18.10
CA GLY A 236 8.84 -0.14 18.47
C GLY A 236 9.73 -0.80 19.52
N GLU A 237 9.42 -2.01 19.98
CA GLU A 237 10.23 -2.70 21.01
C GLU A 237 11.59 -3.21 20.48
N ASN A 238 11.64 -3.60 19.20
CA ASN A 238 12.87 -3.97 18.51
C ASN A 238 13.03 -3.14 17.23
N PRO A 239 14.09 -2.32 17.08
CA PRO A 239 14.33 -1.57 15.86
C PRO A 239 14.79 -2.44 14.68
N GLU A 240 15.17 -3.69 14.89
CA GLU A 240 15.60 -4.60 13.82
C GLU A 240 14.44 -4.97 12.90
N SER A 241 14.62 -4.77 11.60
CA SER A 241 13.60 -5.09 10.59
C SER A 241 14.24 -5.64 9.32
N GLU A 242 13.53 -6.57 8.67
CA GLU A 242 13.95 -7.17 7.39
C GLU A 242 13.05 -6.66 6.27
N CYS A 243 13.66 -6.21 5.16
CA CYS A 243 12.88 -5.84 3.99
C CYS A 243 12.27 -7.07 3.30
N LEU A 244 10.95 -7.08 3.08
CA LEU A 244 10.25 -8.20 2.45
C LEU A 244 10.62 -8.39 0.96
N VAL A 245 11.10 -7.33 0.29
CA VAL A 245 11.50 -7.36 -1.12
C VAL A 245 12.97 -7.76 -1.27
N CYS A 246 13.89 -7.00 -0.67
CA CYS A 246 15.32 -7.22 -0.87
C CYS A 246 15.98 -8.09 0.21
N ARG A 247 15.24 -8.50 1.26
CA ARG A 247 15.68 -9.38 2.35
C ARG A 247 16.87 -8.85 3.16
N ARG A 248 17.12 -7.54 3.11
CA ARG A 248 18.21 -6.90 3.85
C ARG A 248 17.70 -6.36 5.18
N LEU A 249 18.51 -6.52 6.21
CA LEU A 249 18.24 -5.99 7.54
C LEU A 249 18.51 -4.48 7.59
N PHE A 250 17.63 -3.76 8.27
CA PHE A 250 17.73 -2.35 8.53
C PHE A 250 17.16 -2.00 9.92
N CYS A 251 17.47 -0.80 10.39
CA CYS A 251 16.91 -0.25 11.61
C CYS A 251 15.66 0.57 11.26
N ALA A 252 14.47 0.14 11.71
CA ALA A 252 13.20 0.83 11.46
C ALA A 252 13.12 2.21 12.16
N GLN A 253 13.79 2.36 13.30
CA GLN A 253 13.85 3.64 14.04
C GLN A 253 14.78 4.66 13.36
N CYS A 254 15.98 4.24 12.95
CA CYS A 254 16.98 5.11 12.33
C CYS A 254 16.80 5.26 10.81
N THR A 255 16.07 4.34 10.17
CA THR A 255 15.93 4.23 8.70
C THR A 255 17.28 4.12 7.97
N VAL A 256 18.14 3.21 8.44
CA VAL A 256 19.51 2.97 7.91
C VAL A 256 19.81 1.46 7.88
N PRO A 257 20.82 1.00 7.13
CA PRO A 257 21.27 -0.39 7.20
C PRO A 257 21.52 -0.85 8.63
N TRP A 258 21.21 -2.12 8.92
CA TRP A 258 21.25 -2.65 10.28
C TRP A 258 22.63 -2.50 10.91
N HIS A 259 22.64 -2.01 12.15
CA HIS A 259 23.85 -1.70 12.91
C HIS A 259 23.93 -2.58 14.17
N ALA A 260 24.11 -3.88 13.94
CA ALA A 260 24.23 -4.87 15.01
C ALA A 260 25.31 -4.49 16.04
N GLY A 261 25.01 -4.72 17.32
CA GLY A 261 25.93 -4.43 18.42
C GLY A 261 26.13 -2.95 18.74
N VAL A 262 25.47 -2.02 18.04
CA VAL A 262 25.54 -0.58 18.26
C VAL A 262 24.13 -0.04 18.46
N SER A 263 23.90 0.71 19.56
CA SER A 263 22.59 1.32 19.78
C SER A 263 22.32 2.44 18.76
N CYS A 264 21.05 2.77 18.53
CA CYS A 264 20.65 3.88 17.66
C CYS A 264 21.40 5.19 17.99
N ASP A 265 21.50 5.53 19.29
CA ASP A 265 22.23 6.72 19.76
C ASP A 265 23.71 6.67 19.42
N GLN A 266 24.37 5.52 19.65
CA GLN A 266 25.77 5.35 19.33
C GLN A 266 26.01 5.45 17.83
N TYR A 267 25.15 4.83 17.02
CA TYR A 267 25.22 4.89 15.56
C TYR A 267 25.11 6.33 15.05
N MET A 268 24.19 7.11 15.60
CA MET A 268 23.99 8.51 15.23
C MET A 268 25.17 9.41 15.61
N GLN A 269 25.97 9.03 16.62
CA GLN A 269 27.19 9.73 17.01
C GLN A 269 28.43 9.32 16.18
N LEU A 270 28.38 8.20 15.44
CA LEU A 270 29.48 7.80 14.56
C LEU A 270 29.65 8.79 13.41
N ALA A 271 30.91 9.08 13.06
CA ALA A 271 31.23 9.80 11.83
C ALA A 271 30.74 8.99 10.62
N PRO A 272 30.30 9.64 9.52
CA PRO A 272 29.82 8.93 8.32
C PRO A 272 30.82 7.90 7.79
N GLU A 273 32.11 8.16 7.97
CA GLU A 273 33.22 7.30 7.57
C GLU A 273 33.26 5.98 8.34
N ASP A 274 32.86 6.00 9.62
CA ASP A 274 32.77 4.84 10.52
C ASP A 274 31.44 4.06 10.35
N ARG A 275 30.50 4.54 9.50
CA ARG A 275 29.19 3.91 9.28
C ARG A 275 29.17 2.93 8.10
N ARG A 276 30.31 2.70 7.46
CA ARG A 276 30.40 1.67 6.40
C ARG A 276 30.18 0.29 7.01
N LYS A 277 29.72 -0.64 6.18
CA LYS A 277 29.40 -2.00 6.61
C LYS A 277 30.59 -2.69 7.29
N GLU A 278 31.78 -2.55 6.73
CA GLU A 278 33.00 -3.16 7.27
C GLU A 278 33.39 -2.53 8.62
N ASP A 279 33.23 -1.21 8.75
CA ASP A 279 33.54 -0.48 10.00
C ASP A 279 32.54 -0.82 11.12
N LEU A 280 31.26 -1.00 10.79
CA LEU A 280 30.24 -1.49 11.71
C LEU A 280 30.52 -2.92 12.19
N GLN A 281 31.00 -3.81 11.32
CA GLN A 281 31.40 -5.17 11.73
C GLN A 281 32.58 -5.14 12.71
N VAL A 282 33.55 -4.25 12.50
CA VAL A 282 34.66 -4.06 13.44
C VAL A 282 34.16 -3.50 14.77
N LEU A 283 33.20 -2.57 14.75
CA LEU A 283 32.57 -2.02 15.95
C LEU A 283 31.79 -3.08 16.73
N GLU A 284 31.02 -3.92 16.04
CA GLU A 284 30.29 -5.04 16.64
C GLU A 284 31.25 -6.02 17.33
N MET A 285 32.31 -6.43 16.64
CA MET A 285 33.35 -7.28 17.21
C MET A 285 34.03 -6.63 18.41
N ALA A 286 34.34 -5.34 18.33
CA ALA A 286 34.95 -4.59 19.42
C ALA A 286 34.02 -4.53 20.64
N ASN A 287 32.72 -4.30 20.45
CA ASN A 287 31.75 -4.29 21.53
C ASN A 287 31.59 -5.68 22.18
N GLY A 288 31.51 -6.74 21.38
CA GLY A 288 31.46 -8.12 21.87
C GLY A 288 32.68 -8.51 22.71
N ASN A 289 33.87 -8.08 22.29
CA ASN A 289 35.13 -8.31 23.01
C ASN A 289 35.47 -7.23 24.06
N LYS A 290 34.59 -6.24 24.26
CA LYS A 290 34.80 -5.07 25.14
C LYS A 290 36.09 -4.29 24.85
N TRP A 291 36.52 -4.25 23.59
CA TRP A 291 37.64 -3.44 23.12
C TRP A 291 37.30 -1.96 23.18
N ARG A 292 38.28 -1.12 23.54
CA ARG A 292 38.07 0.33 23.67
C ARG A 292 38.95 1.12 22.70
N ARG A 293 38.36 2.11 22.01
CA ARG A 293 39.13 3.04 21.16
C ARG A 293 39.99 3.97 22.03
N CYS A 294 41.25 4.15 21.64
CA CYS A 294 42.12 5.17 22.22
C CYS A 294 41.55 6.57 21.95
N PRO A 295 41.42 7.45 22.96
CA PRO A 295 40.86 8.80 22.76
C PRO A 295 41.64 9.66 21.78
N ARG A 296 42.98 9.47 21.72
CA ARG A 296 43.89 10.23 20.86
C ARG A 296 43.95 9.72 19.42
N CYS A 297 44.27 8.44 19.22
CA CYS A 297 44.51 7.89 17.88
C CYS A 297 43.36 7.03 17.32
N LYS A 298 42.29 6.84 18.09
CA LYS A 298 41.07 6.08 17.73
C LYS A 298 41.24 4.59 17.41
N PHE A 299 42.46 4.05 17.43
CA PHE A 299 42.68 2.60 17.34
C PHE A 299 42.08 1.86 18.53
N PHE A 300 41.48 0.70 18.26
CA PHE A 300 40.99 -0.22 19.30
C PHE A 300 42.16 -0.79 20.10
N VAL A 301 41.96 -0.87 21.41
CA VAL A 301 42.88 -1.43 22.37
C VAL A 301 42.16 -2.57 23.08
N GLU A 302 42.77 -3.74 23.06
CA GLU A 302 42.35 -4.91 23.81
C GLU A 302 43.03 -4.92 25.18
N ARG A 303 42.29 -5.30 26.23
CA ARG A 303 42.82 -5.54 27.57
C ARG A 303 42.69 -7.03 27.88
N HIS A 304 43.82 -7.72 27.98
CA HIS A 304 43.85 -9.13 28.36
C HIS A 304 43.54 -9.31 29.85
N ASP A 305 44.27 -8.61 30.73
CA ASP A 305 44.10 -8.68 32.19
C ASP A 305 44.60 -7.42 32.90
N GLY A 306 44.24 -7.23 34.17
CA GLY A 306 44.84 -6.25 35.08
C GLY A 306 44.09 -4.92 35.23
N CYS A 307 44.85 -3.85 35.52
CA CYS A 307 44.33 -2.52 35.88
C CYS A 307 43.53 -1.85 34.75
N ALA A 308 42.69 -0.87 35.09
CA ALA A 308 42.01 -0.02 34.12
C ALA A 308 42.95 1.02 33.46
N HIS A 309 44.12 1.29 34.04
CA HIS A 309 45.12 2.16 33.42
C HIS A 309 45.70 1.49 32.17
N MET A 310 45.53 2.12 31.01
CA MET A 310 46.11 1.65 29.76
C MET A 310 47.00 2.69 29.11
N THR A 311 48.05 2.22 28.47
CA THR A 311 48.91 3.02 27.60
C THR A 311 48.77 2.51 26.17
N CYS A 312 48.24 3.36 25.28
CA CYS A 312 48.10 3.04 23.87
C CYS A 312 49.47 2.96 23.18
N ARG A 313 49.56 2.27 22.04
CA ARG A 313 50.74 2.28 21.15
C ARG A 313 51.16 3.68 20.69
N CYS A 314 50.25 4.65 20.68
CA CYS A 314 50.57 6.06 20.41
C CYS A 314 51.14 6.83 21.62
N GLY A 315 51.37 6.16 22.75
CA GLY A 315 51.88 6.73 24.00
C GLY A 315 50.83 7.42 24.87
N PHE A 316 49.57 7.52 24.42
CA PHE A 316 48.50 8.13 25.22
C PHE A 316 48.04 7.20 26.35
N GLN A 317 47.92 7.76 27.56
CA GLN A 317 47.47 7.04 28.74
C GLN A 317 46.02 7.40 29.07
N PHE A 318 45.18 6.40 29.25
CA PHE A 318 43.75 6.57 29.46
C PHE A 318 43.19 5.43 30.32
N CYS A 319 41.97 5.61 30.84
CA CYS A 319 41.27 4.56 31.55
C CYS A 319 40.45 3.69 30.60
N TYR A 320 40.61 2.37 30.70
CA TYR A 320 39.91 1.39 29.89
C TYR A 320 38.41 1.31 30.16
N ALA A 321 37.99 1.71 31.36
CA ALA A 321 36.59 1.62 31.75
C ALA A 321 35.77 2.80 31.20
N CYS A 322 36.23 4.04 31.43
CA CYS A 322 35.50 5.24 30.98
C CYS A 322 36.02 5.84 29.67
N GLY A 323 37.26 5.54 29.26
CA GLY A 323 37.88 6.13 28.07
C GLY A 323 38.47 7.53 28.29
N GLU A 324 38.49 8.06 29.51
CA GLU A 324 39.05 9.40 29.79
C GLU A 324 40.58 9.38 29.93
N PRO A 325 41.27 10.53 29.70
CA PRO A 325 42.70 10.68 29.95
C PRO A 325 43.07 10.25 31.38
N TRP A 326 44.23 9.60 31.54
CA TRP A 326 44.64 9.13 32.88
C TRP A 326 45.10 10.26 33.81
N ASP A 327 45.54 11.40 33.25
CA ASP A 327 46.02 12.53 34.03
C ASP A 327 44.91 13.10 34.92
N GLY A 328 45.10 13.04 36.23
CA GLY A 328 44.09 13.44 37.23
C GLY A 328 42.93 12.45 37.43
N HIS A 329 42.97 11.26 36.83
CA HIS A 329 41.88 10.29 36.98
C HIS A 329 41.96 9.53 38.31
N SER A 330 41.00 9.78 39.21
CA SER A 330 41.02 9.28 40.59
C SER A 330 40.13 8.06 40.85
N SER A 331 38.98 7.94 40.18
CA SER A 331 38.11 6.75 40.31
C SER A 331 37.17 6.62 39.12
N CYS A 332 36.86 5.38 38.74
CA CYS A 332 35.84 5.04 37.75
C CYS A 332 34.81 4.15 38.43
N ASN A 333 33.54 4.58 38.44
CA ASN A 333 32.44 3.72 38.82
C ASN A 333 32.07 2.89 37.58
N THR A 334 32.53 1.65 37.52
CA THR A 334 32.08 0.70 36.50
C THR A 334 30.64 0.32 36.79
N ALA A 335 29.72 0.76 35.92
CA ALA A 335 28.38 0.17 35.80
C ALA A 335 28.45 -1.06 34.90
#